data_AF-A0A316V5R8-F1
#
_entry.id   AF-A0A316V5R8-F1
#
_cell.length_a   1.000
_cell.length_b   1.000
_cell.length_c   1.000
_cell.angle_alpha   90.00
_cell.angle_beta   90.00
_cell.angle_gamma   90.00
#
_symmetry.space_group_name_H-M   'P 1'
#
loop_
_entity.id
_entity.type
_entity.pdbx_description
1 polymer ?
#
loop_
_entity_poly.entity_id
_entity_poly.type
_entity_poly.pdbx_seq_one_letter_code
_entity_poly.pdbx_strand_id
1 'polypeptide(L)'
;MRFTIAVLIASASAALFAATPAEAVDNRVLVKYSGRTPTDFCNQWRCNCINYVPKDQSLTFGTAYCQPGDFSGNNRDTEARVFCTFKDSNGKSKSVLKHVAAATNATIA
;
A
#
# COMPACT_ATOMS: atom_id res chain seq x y z
N MET A 1 15.13 -2.64 71.97
CA MET A 1 14.11 -2.76 70.91
C MET A 1 14.81 -3.28 69.66
N ARG A 2 14.45 -4.49 69.21
CA ARG A 2 15.00 -5.14 68.01
C ARG A 2 14.23 -4.64 66.80
N PHE A 3 14.90 -4.03 65.83
CA PHE A 3 14.29 -3.65 64.55
C PHE A 3 14.51 -4.76 63.53
N THR A 4 13.43 -5.45 63.19
CA THR A 4 13.38 -6.48 62.15
C THR A 4 13.44 -5.78 60.79
N ILE A 5 14.49 -6.00 60.01
CA ILE A 5 14.55 -5.57 58.61
C ILE A 5 14.18 -6.78 57.75
N ALA A 6 12.94 -6.82 57.27
CA ALA A 6 12.53 -7.74 56.22
C ALA A 6 12.76 -7.05 54.87
N VAL A 7 13.86 -7.40 54.18
CA VAL A 7 14.09 -6.99 52.80
C VAL A 7 13.27 -7.90 51.90
N LEU A 8 12.14 -7.39 51.41
CA LEU A 8 11.37 -8.01 50.33
C LEU A 8 11.96 -7.55 48.99
N ILE A 9 12.78 -8.40 48.37
CA ILE A 9 13.23 -8.21 46.99
C ILE A 9 12.07 -8.61 46.08
N ALA A 10 11.26 -7.63 45.67
CA ALA A 10 10.27 -7.84 44.62
C ALA A 10 10.98 -7.79 43.26
N SER A 11 11.19 -8.96 42.66
CA SER A 11 11.69 -9.14 41.30
C SER A 11 10.67 -8.57 40.30
N ALA A 12 10.95 -7.39 39.76
CA ALA A 12 10.16 -6.80 38.68
C ALA A 12 10.50 -7.50 37.36
N SER A 13 9.73 -8.53 37.03
CA SER A 13 9.73 -9.15 35.70
C SER A 13 9.15 -8.17 34.68
N ALA A 14 9.99 -7.34 34.08
CA ALA A 14 9.61 -6.53 32.93
C ALA A 14 9.43 -7.44 31.72
N ALA A 15 8.19 -7.90 31.49
CA ALA A 15 7.81 -8.56 30.24
C ALA A 15 7.87 -7.53 29.11
N LEU A 16 8.98 -7.51 28.37
CA LEU A 16 9.11 -6.79 27.11
C LEU A 16 8.19 -7.49 26.10
N PHE A 17 6.99 -6.95 25.92
CA PHE A 17 6.18 -7.26 24.74
C PHE A 17 6.93 -6.74 23.52
N ALA A 18 7.66 -7.63 22.85
CA ALA A 18 8.22 -7.40 21.53
C ALA A 18 7.06 -7.24 20.55
N ALA A 19 6.54 -6.02 20.41
CA ALA A 19 5.71 -5.65 19.29
C ALA A 19 6.58 -5.81 18.05
N THR A 20 6.33 -6.86 17.26
CA THR A 20 6.94 -6.96 15.94
C THR A 20 6.44 -5.76 15.12
N PRO A 21 7.33 -4.92 14.57
CA PRO A 21 6.89 -3.88 13.66
C PRO A 21 6.22 -4.59 12.48
N ALA A 22 4.90 -4.41 12.34
CA ALA A 22 4.24 -4.73 11.11
C ALA A 22 4.82 -3.78 10.06
N GLU A 23 5.76 -4.25 9.25
CA GLU A 23 6.23 -3.49 8.10
C GLU A 23 5.02 -3.18 7.24
N ALA A 24 4.67 -1.91 7.12
CA ALA A 24 3.66 -1.46 6.19
C ALA A 24 4.20 -1.72 4.78
N VAL A 25 3.82 -2.86 4.19
CA VAL A 25 4.23 -3.21 2.83
C VAL A 25 3.63 -2.17 1.88
N ASP A 26 4.48 -1.25 1.43
CA ASP A 26 4.14 -0.29 0.41
C ASP A 26 4.08 -0.99 -0.95
N ASN A 27 2.87 -1.36 -1.36
CA ASN A 27 2.62 -2.01 -2.65
C ASN A 27 2.48 -1.00 -3.81
N ARG A 28 2.82 0.27 -3.61
CA ARG A 28 2.81 1.29 -4.67
C ARG A 28 3.92 1.01 -5.67
N VAL A 29 3.61 1.16 -6.94
CA VAL A 29 4.57 1.08 -8.04
C VAL A 29 4.64 2.43 -8.72
N LEU A 30 5.83 2.80 -9.17
CA LEU A 30 6.04 4.03 -9.91
C LEU A 30 5.65 3.81 -11.38
N VAL A 31 4.87 4.71 -11.94
CA VAL A 31 4.54 4.75 -13.36
C VAL A 31 4.88 6.10 -13.95
N LYS A 32 5.29 6.09 -15.22
CA LYS A 32 5.48 7.28 -16.06
C LYS A 32 4.26 7.52 -16.92
N TYR A 33 3.84 8.76 -17.04
CA TYR A 33 2.73 9.19 -17.88
C TYR A 33 3.05 10.54 -18.54
N SER A 34 2.32 10.87 -19.62
CA SER A 34 2.50 12.13 -20.34
C SER A 34 1.20 12.58 -21.01
N GLY A 35 1.17 13.85 -21.42
CA GLY A 35 0.05 14.41 -22.19
C GLY A 35 -1.25 14.60 -21.41
N ARG A 36 -1.21 14.59 -20.07
CA ARG A 36 -2.37 14.77 -19.18
C ARG A 36 -1.96 15.54 -17.92
N THR A 37 -2.93 16.19 -17.28
CA THR A 37 -2.70 16.74 -15.94
C THR A 37 -2.60 15.60 -14.92
N PRO A 38 -1.91 15.82 -13.77
CA PRO A 38 -1.81 14.80 -12.72
C PRO A 38 -3.16 14.32 -12.19
N THR A 39 -4.12 15.22 -12.08
CA THR A 39 -5.48 14.92 -11.63
C THR A 39 -6.21 14.04 -12.64
N ASP A 40 -6.13 14.38 -13.93
CA ASP A 40 -6.78 13.59 -14.98
C ASP A 40 -6.17 12.20 -15.09
N PHE A 41 -4.84 12.09 -15.01
CA PHE A 41 -4.14 10.81 -14.98
C PHE A 41 -4.64 9.94 -13.82
N CYS A 42 -4.66 10.48 -12.60
CA CYS A 42 -5.09 9.71 -11.44
C CYS A 42 -6.58 9.34 -11.45
N ASN A 43 -7.45 10.18 -12.01
CA ASN A 43 -8.85 9.85 -12.21
C ASN A 43 -8.98 8.71 -13.21
N GLN A 44 -8.28 8.79 -14.35
CA GLN A 44 -8.27 7.74 -15.35
C GLN A 44 -7.71 6.42 -14.81
N TRP A 45 -6.66 6.45 -13.99
CA TRP A 45 -6.13 5.27 -13.32
C TRP A 45 -7.17 4.59 -12.44
N ARG A 46 -7.83 5.35 -11.56
CA ARG A 46 -8.87 4.82 -10.67
C ARG A 46 -10.03 4.22 -11.48
N CYS A 47 -10.50 4.93 -12.51
CA CYS A 47 -11.57 4.44 -13.37
C CYS A 47 -11.19 3.14 -14.10
N ASN A 48 -9.98 3.06 -14.67
CA ASN A 48 -9.54 1.83 -15.35
C ASN A 48 -9.31 0.67 -14.38
N CYS A 49 -8.85 0.96 -13.17
CA CYS A 49 -8.68 -0.06 -12.13
C CYS A 49 -10.03 -0.64 -11.67
N ILE A 50 -11.02 0.21 -11.39
CA ILE A 50 -12.35 -0.21 -10.94
C ILE A 50 -13.10 -0.99 -12.03
N ASN A 51 -12.99 -0.54 -13.29
CA ASN A 51 -13.68 -1.16 -14.42
C ASN A 51 -12.90 -2.33 -15.05
N TYR A 52 -11.72 -2.66 -14.54
CA TYR A 52 -10.97 -3.82 -15.02
C TYR A 52 -11.74 -5.10 -14.69
N VAL A 53 -12.04 -5.90 -15.72
CA VAL A 53 -12.65 -7.22 -15.56
C VAL A 53 -11.56 -8.28 -15.55
N PRO A 54 -11.20 -8.84 -14.38
CA PRO A 54 -10.20 -9.90 -14.30
C PRO A 54 -10.67 -11.15 -15.05
N LYS A 55 -9.73 -11.88 -15.65
CA LYS A 55 -10.02 -13.20 -16.25
C LYS A 55 -10.52 -14.19 -15.21
N ASP A 56 -9.94 -14.14 -14.02
CA ASP A 56 -10.41 -14.88 -12.85
C ASP A 56 -11.59 -14.14 -12.22
N GLN A 57 -12.79 -14.69 -12.41
CA GLN A 57 -14.05 -14.12 -11.92
C GLN A 57 -14.23 -14.26 -10.39
N SER A 58 -13.36 -15.00 -9.69
CA SER A 58 -13.37 -15.05 -8.23
C SER A 58 -12.77 -13.79 -7.59
N LEU A 59 -12.11 -12.96 -8.39
CA LEU A 59 -11.50 -11.72 -7.95
C LEU A 59 -12.52 -10.59 -7.88
N THR A 60 -12.63 -9.96 -6.72
CA THR A 60 -13.45 -8.77 -6.50
C THR A 60 -12.60 -7.53 -6.38
N PHE A 61 -13.12 -6.37 -6.79
CA PHE A 61 -12.39 -5.11 -6.67
C PHE A 61 -12.00 -4.87 -5.21
N GLY A 62 -10.71 -4.60 -4.98
CA GLY A 62 -10.18 -4.27 -3.66
C GLY A 62 -10.02 -2.78 -3.47
N THR A 63 -9.02 -2.20 -4.12
CA THR A 63 -8.69 -0.78 -3.98
C THR A 63 -7.87 -0.28 -5.15
N ALA A 64 -8.04 1.01 -5.45
CA ALA A 64 -7.31 1.75 -6.47
C ALA A 64 -6.68 2.99 -5.83
N TYR A 65 -5.40 3.19 -6.10
CA TYR A 65 -4.68 4.35 -5.60
C TYR A 65 -3.84 4.97 -6.68
N CYS A 66 -3.78 6.30 -6.66
CA CYS A 66 -2.88 7.10 -7.46
C CYS A 66 -2.53 8.36 -6.69
N GLN A 67 -1.25 8.62 -6.56
CA GLN A 67 -0.70 9.87 -6.05
C GLN A 67 0.35 10.38 -7.04
N PRO A 68 0.18 11.61 -7.57
CA PRO A 68 1.21 12.22 -8.40
C PRO A 68 2.55 12.34 -7.69
N GLY A 69 3.60 12.15 -8.48
CA GLY A 69 5.00 12.23 -8.11
C GLY A 69 5.64 10.90 -7.73
N ASP A 70 6.97 10.92 -7.73
CA ASP A 70 7.85 9.82 -7.31
C ASP A 70 7.77 9.54 -5.80
N PHE A 71 8.61 8.62 -5.31
CA PHE A 71 8.68 8.31 -3.88
C PHE A 71 9.16 9.48 -3.00
N SER A 72 9.79 10.48 -3.59
CA SER A 72 10.21 11.73 -2.95
C SER A 72 9.18 12.87 -3.11
N GLY A 73 8.13 12.68 -3.91
CA GLY A 73 7.13 13.70 -4.22
C GLY A 73 7.49 14.63 -5.39
N ASN A 74 8.56 14.35 -6.13
CA ASN A 74 8.99 15.09 -7.32
C ASN A 74 8.30 14.56 -8.59
N ASN A 75 8.57 15.16 -9.75
CA ASN A 75 8.08 14.70 -11.07
C ASN A 75 6.54 14.56 -11.14
N ARG A 76 5.81 15.43 -10.45
CA ARG A 76 4.36 15.30 -10.29
C ARG A 76 3.60 15.30 -11.61
N ASP A 77 4.13 15.91 -12.66
CA ASP A 77 3.51 16.01 -13.99
C ASP A 77 3.86 14.86 -14.95
N THR A 78 4.80 13.99 -14.56
CA THR A 78 5.32 12.93 -15.42
C THR A 78 5.35 11.56 -14.75
N GLU A 79 5.22 11.50 -13.43
CA GLU A 79 5.30 10.29 -12.63
C GLU A 79 4.21 10.23 -11.58
N ALA A 80 3.76 9.02 -11.24
CA ALA A 80 2.81 8.77 -10.17
C ALA A 80 3.09 7.45 -9.48
N ARG A 81 2.82 7.41 -8.18
CA ARG A 81 2.76 6.17 -7.40
C ARG A 81 1.36 5.64 -7.46
N VAL A 82 1.23 4.38 -7.87
CA VAL A 82 -0.06 3.76 -8.12
C VAL A 82 -0.14 2.38 -7.53
N PHE A 83 -1.34 1.95 -7.16
CA PHE A 83 -1.65 0.54 -7.08
C PHE A 83 -3.08 0.26 -7.56
N CYS A 84 -3.32 -0.98 -7.95
CA CYS A 84 -4.64 -1.49 -8.28
C CYS A 84 -4.71 -2.95 -7.82
N THR A 85 -5.57 -3.22 -6.84
CA THR A 85 -5.68 -4.56 -6.25
C THR A 85 -7.10 -5.10 -6.32
N PHE A 86 -7.18 -6.40 -6.56
CA PHE A 86 -8.37 -7.21 -6.41
C PHE A 86 -8.16 -8.21 -5.27
N LYS A 87 -9.23 -8.72 -4.66
CA LYS A 87 -9.17 -9.72 -3.60
C LYS A 87 -9.79 -11.02 -4.07
N ASP A 88 -9.12 -12.14 -3.78
CA ASP A 88 -9.72 -13.46 -3.94
C ASP A 88 -10.73 -13.78 -2.82
N SER A 89 -11.39 -14.94 -2.92
CA SER A 89 -12.37 -15.41 -1.94
C SER A 89 -11.79 -15.60 -0.53
N ASN A 90 -10.47 -15.71 -0.39
CA ASN A 90 -9.77 -15.81 0.89
C ASN A 90 -9.31 -14.44 1.41
N GLY A 91 -9.67 -13.34 0.72
CA GLY A 91 -9.29 -11.98 1.07
C GLY A 91 -7.86 -11.60 0.69
N LYS A 92 -7.13 -12.44 -0.05
CA LYS A 92 -5.74 -12.15 -0.44
C LYS A 92 -5.71 -11.20 -1.64
N SER A 93 -4.90 -10.14 -1.50
CA SER A 93 -4.73 -9.13 -2.56
C SER A 93 -3.92 -9.67 -3.74
N LYS A 94 -4.40 -9.34 -4.95
CA LYS A 94 -3.76 -9.58 -6.25
C LYS A 94 -3.64 -8.25 -6.98
N SER A 95 -2.45 -7.94 -7.46
CA SER A 95 -2.17 -6.67 -8.14
C SER A 95 -2.34 -6.81 -9.66
N VAL A 96 -3.00 -5.85 -10.31
CA VAL A 96 -3.30 -5.89 -11.78
C VAL A 96 -2.69 -4.72 -12.57
N LEU A 97 -1.54 -4.23 -12.09
CA LEU A 97 -0.91 -2.98 -12.55
C LEU A 97 -0.60 -2.92 -14.04
N LYS A 98 -0.11 -4.02 -14.63
CA LYS A 98 0.32 -4.03 -16.04
C LYS A 98 -0.82 -3.69 -16.99
N HIS A 99 -2.01 -4.24 -16.74
CA HIS A 99 -3.19 -4.00 -17.58
C HIS A 99 -3.73 -2.58 -17.41
N VAL A 100 -3.79 -2.09 -16.17
CA VAL A 100 -4.27 -0.74 -15.87
C VAL A 100 -3.29 0.31 -16.42
N ALA A 101 -1.98 0.10 -16.27
CA ALA A 101 -0.96 0.98 -16.84
C ALA A 101 -1.13 1.12 -18.35
N ALA A 102 -1.23 0.00 -19.08
CA ALA A 102 -1.48 0.00 -20.52
C ALA A 102 -2.78 0.75 -20.89
N ALA A 103 -3.87 0.51 -20.17
CA ALA A 103 -5.16 1.18 -20.42
C ALA A 103 -5.12 2.71 -20.15
N THR A 104 -4.19 3.15 -19.32
CA THR A 104 -3.95 4.57 -18.99
C THR A 104 -2.85 5.24 -19.82
N ASN A 105 -2.27 4.53 -20.81
CA ASN A 105 -1.07 4.96 -21.54
C ASN A 105 0.12 5.28 -20.60
N ALA A 106 0.23 4.53 -19.50
CA ALA A 106 1.32 4.64 -18.54
C ALA A 106 2.31 3.48 -18.71
N THR A 107 3.57 3.75 -18.39
CA THR A 107 4.63 2.73 -18.38
C THR A 107 5.11 2.53 -16.95
N ILE A 108 5.24 1.27 -16.52
CA ILE A 108 5.85 0.94 -15.22
C ILE A 108 7.32 1.33 -15.28
N ALA A 109 7.76 2.14 -14.31
CA ALA A 109 9.12 2.68 -14.22
C ALA A 109 10.12 1.67 -13.65
#